data_AF-A0A3S1GNQ6-F1
#
_entry.id   AF-A0A3S1GNQ6-F1
#
_cell.length_a   1.000
_cell.length_b   1.000
_cell.length_c   1.000
_cell.angle_alpha   90.00
_cell.angle_beta   90.00
_cell.angle_gamma   90.00
#
_symmetry.space_group_name_H-M   'P 1'
#
loop_
_entity.id
_entity.type
_entity.pdbx_description
1 polymer ?
#
loop_
_entity_poly.entity_id
_entity_poly.type
_entity_poly.pdbx_seq_one_letter_code
_entity_poly.pdbx_strand_id
1 'polypeptide(L)'
;MRRENFIRKLIVALITSSLLSFIMAIIMYVPLSEQKPGSAYWSVPGLWIVYFIFSTLIIIIGGIPYSFFIDSVSTRIKFLEDNKIKRILLNSIMYIFGGFLIFTIFVLFDSNEVEFNDFVSVYKFYIFGVIGALLFYYFDEIARLLIQKRE
;
A
#
# COMPACT_ATOMS: atom_id res chain seq x y z
N MET A 1 5.92 4.74 22.71
CA MET A 1 5.22 4.04 21.60
C MET A 1 5.81 2.64 21.52
N ARG A 2 5.03 1.59 21.81
CA ARG A 2 5.56 0.23 22.06
C ARG A 2 6.27 -0.31 20.83
N ARG A 3 7.56 -0.67 20.95
CA ARG A 3 8.42 -1.30 19.93
C ARG A 3 7.72 -2.43 19.16
N GLU A 4 6.85 -3.17 19.84
CA GLU A 4 6.00 -4.23 19.30
C GLU A 4 5.06 -3.76 18.17
N ASN A 5 4.47 -2.56 18.30
CA ASN A 5 3.59 -2.00 17.27
C ASN A 5 4.36 -1.68 15.98
N PHE A 6 5.60 -1.21 16.12
CA PHE A 6 6.45 -0.91 14.97
C PHE A 6 6.88 -2.20 14.26
N ILE A 7 7.34 -3.21 14.99
CA ILE A 7 7.73 -4.50 14.43
C ILE A 7 6.54 -5.15 13.71
N ARG A 8 5.34 -5.14 14.31
CA ARG A 8 4.12 -5.64 13.66
C ARG A 8 3.85 -4.93 12.33
N LYS A 9 3.86 -3.60 12.32
CA LYS A 9 3.62 -2.80 11.11
C LYS A 9 4.70 -3.02 10.04
N LEU A 10 5.95 -3.26 10.43
CA LEU A 10 7.03 -3.61 9.51
C LEU A 10 6.81 -4.98 8.86
N ILE A 11 6.42 -5.99 9.64
CA ILE A 11 6.07 -7.32 9.10
C ILE A 11 4.88 -7.20 8.16
N VAL A 12 3.84 -6.48 8.56
CA VAL A 12 2.66 -6.23 7.72
C VAL A 12 3.05 -5.50 6.43
N ALA A 13 3.92 -4.49 6.51
CA ALA A 13 4.45 -3.80 5.34
C ALA A 13 5.10 -4.77 4.35
N LEU A 14 5.95 -5.69 4.82
CA LEU A 14 6.62 -6.67 3.96
C LEU A 14 5.63 -7.64 3.32
N ILE A 15 4.63 -8.12 4.07
CA ILE A 15 3.58 -9.02 3.56
C ILE A 15 2.74 -8.29 2.50
N THR A 16 2.26 -7.09 2.80
CA THR A 16 1.48 -6.27 1.87
C THR A 16 2.27 -5.97 0.60
N SER A 17 3.53 -5.57 0.75
CA SER A 17 4.42 -5.26 -0.38
C SER A 17 4.61 -6.49 -1.27
N SER A 18 4.93 -7.65 -0.68
CA SER A 18 5.09 -8.90 -1.43
C SER A 18 3.83 -9.29 -2.22
N LEU A 19 2.66 -9.23 -1.57
CA LEU A 19 1.38 -9.58 -2.20
C LEU A 19 1.00 -8.60 -3.32
N LEU A 20 1.07 -7.30 -3.04
CA LEU A 20 0.75 -6.26 -4.03
C LEU A 20 1.67 -6.38 -5.25
N SER A 21 2.97 -6.55 -5.02
CA SER A 21 3.95 -6.69 -6.08
C SER A 21 3.76 -7.96 -6.91
N PHE A 22 3.28 -9.05 -6.30
CA PHE A 22 2.97 -10.27 -7.02
C PHE A 22 1.75 -10.09 -7.93
N ILE A 23 0.70 -9.44 -7.43
CA ILE A 23 -0.49 -9.07 -8.21
C ILE A 23 -0.07 -8.19 -9.40
N MET A 24 0.74 -7.16 -9.15
CA MET A 24 1.24 -6.29 -10.22
C MET A 24 2.10 -7.04 -11.23
N ALA A 25 2.96 -7.96 -10.79
CA ALA A 25 3.79 -8.77 -11.68
C ALA A 25 2.95 -9.64 -12.63
N ILE A 26 1.85 -10.22 -12.15
CA ILE A 26 0.92 -10.99 -12.98
C ILE A 26 0.21 -10.09 -13.98
N ILE A 27 -0.30 -8.93 -13.54
CA ILE A 27 -1.05 -8.00 -14.40
C ILE A 27 -0.16 -7.41 -15.50
N MET A 28 1.11 -7.15 -15.20
CA MET A 28 2.05 -6.45 -16.09
C MET A 28 2.89 -7.41 -16.94
N TYR A 29 2.78 -8.72 -16.73
CA TYR A 29 3.52 -9.71 -17.49
C TYR A 29 2.98 -9.85 -18.92
N VAL A 30 3.89 -9.87 -19.89
CA VAL A 30 3.58 -10.10 -21.30
C VAL A 30 4.03 -11.52 -21.69
N PRO A 31 3.11 -12.43 -22.05
CA PRO A 31 3.43 -13.79 -22.48
C PRO A 31 4.35 -13.81 -23.69
N LEU A 32 5.23 -14.82 -23.78
CA LEU A 32 6.20 -14.98 -24.87
C LEU A 32 5.57 -14.91 -26.27
N SER A 33 4.35 -15.41 -26.44
CA SER A 33 3.61 -15.37 -27.71
C SER A 33 3.21 -13.96 -28.17
N GLU A 34 3.18 -13.00 -27.26
CA GLU A 34 2.76 -11.62 -27.49
C GLU A 34 3.94 -10.64 -27.47
N GLN A 35 5.16 -11.14 -27.22
CA GLN A 35 6.36 -10.33 -27.15
C GLN A 35 6.79 -9.88 -28.55
N LYS A 36 7.05 -8.58 -28.67
CA LYS A 36 7.51 -7.97 -29.92
C LYS A 36 9.04 -7.99 -29.99
N PRO A 37 9.62 -8.29 -31.17
CA PRO A 37 11.06 -8.21 -31.35
C PRO A 37 11.56 -6.77 -31.11
N GLY A 38 12.70 -6.64 -30.43
CA GLY A 38 13.30 -5.34 -30.12
C GLY A 38 12.82 -4.66 -28.83
N SER A 39 11.89 -5.26 -28.09
CA SER A 39 11.41 -4.77 -26.79
C SER A 39 12.01 -5.54 -25.62
N ALA A 40 12.31 -4.86 -24.52
CA ALA A 40 12.74 -5.49 -23.27
C ALA A 40 11.52 -5.98 -22.47
N TYR A 41 11.49 -7.28 -22.16
CA TYR A 41 10.46 -7.89 -21.32
C TYR A 41 11.11 -8.54 -20.10
N TRP A 42 10.37 -8.52 -18.99
CA TRP A 42 10.79 -9.14 -17.74
C TRP A 42 9.96 -10.40 -17.48
N SER A 43 10.58 -11.40 -16.89
CA SER A 43 9.87 -12.57 -16.36
C SER A 43 9.01 -12.17 -15.15
N VAL A 44 7.98 -12.96 -14.82
CA VAL A 44 7.13 -12.71 -13.63
C VAL A 44 7.98 -12.56 -12.35
N PRO A 45 8.97 -13.43 -12.06
CA PRO A 45 9.83 -13.24 -10.88
C PRO A 45 10.63 -11.93 -10.93
N GLY A 46 11.10 -11.51 -12.11
CA GLY A 46 11.81 -10.24 -12.30
C GLY A 46 10.92 -9.03 -12.01
N LEU A 47 9.70 -9.02 -12.55
CA LEU A 47 8.70 -7.99 -12.27
C LEU A 47 8.33 -7.94 -10.78
N TRP A 48 8.15 -9.11 -10.16
CA TRP A 48 7.84 -9.20 -8.74
C TRP A 48 8.92 -8.56 -7.87
N ILE A 49 10.20 -8.85 -8.13
CA ILE A 49 11.34 -8.27 -7.40
C ILE A 49 11.36 -6.74 -7.55
N VAL A 50 11.22 -6.23 -8.78
CA VAL A 50 11.22 -4.79 -9.04
C VAL A 50 10.09 -4.11 -8.28
N TYR A 51 8.85 -4.60 -8.44
CA TYR A 51 7.72 -4.03 -7.74
C TYR A 51 7.82 -4.20 -6.23
N PHE A 52 8.42 -5.28 -5.73
CA PHE A 52 8.59 -5.51 -4.30
C PHE A 52 9.50 -4.46 -3.66
N ILE A 53 10.61 -4.12 -4.31
CA ILE A 53 11.52 -3.08 -3.84
C ILE A 53 10.79 -1.72 -3.77
N PHE A 54 10.10 -1.34 -4.85
CA PHE A 54 9.37 -0.07 -4.91
C PHE A 54 8.22 -0.01 -3.90
N SER A 55 7.36 -1.02 -3.83
CA SER A 55 6.21 -1.03 -2.92
C SER A 55 6.66 -1.04 -1.45
N THR A 56 7.73 -1.78 -1.13
CA THR A 56 8.30 -1.83 0.22
C THR A 56 8.79 -0.45 0.65
N LEU A 57 9.53 0.27 -0.19
CA LEU A 57 9.99 1.62 0.12
C LEU A 57 8.82 2.57 0.37
N ILE A 58 7.82 2.58 -0.51
CA ILE A 58 6.65 3.45 -0.39
C ILE A 58 5.86 3.14 0.89
N ILE A 59 5.62 1.86 1.20
CA ILE A 59 4.84 1.46 2.36
C ILE A 59 5.60 1.73 3.67
N ILE A 60 6.92 1.50 3.71
CA ILE A 60 7.72 1.77 4.92
C ILE A 60 7.82 3.28 5.18
N ILE A 61 8.12 4.08 4.15
CA ILE A 61 8.39 5.51 4.31
C ILE A 61 7.08 6.30 4.43
N GLY A 62 6.07 5.98 3.62
CA GLY A 62 4.78 6.68 3.63
C GLY A 62 3.73 5.97 4.48
N GLY A 63 3.54 4.67 4.24
CA GLY A 63 2.45 3.89 4.82
C GLY A 63 2.54 3.75 6.35
N ILE A 64 3.71 3.39 6.88
CA ILE A 64 3.90 3.21 8.34
C ILE A 64 3.68 4.54 9.09
N PRO A 65 4.32 5.68 8.75
CA PRO A 65 4.05 6.95 9.41
C PRO A 65 2.59 7.39 9.31
N TYR A 66 1.98 7.24 8.13
CA TYR A 66 0.57 7.59 7.94
C TYR A 66 -0.36 6.71 8.79
N SER A 67 -0.03 5.42 8.95
CA SER A 67 -0.79 4.53 9.82
C SER A 67 -0.75 4.95 11.30
N PHE A 68 0.40 5.48 11.77
CA PHE A 68 0.51 6.01 13.12
C PHE A 68 -0.29 7.30 13.29
N PHE A 69 -0.34 8.15 12.26
CA PHE A 69 -1.21 9.31 12.23
C PHE A 69 -2.68 8.89 12.36
N ILE A 70 -3.15 7.91 11.58
CA ILE A 70 -4.51 7.37 11.71
C ILE A 70 -4.75 6.81 13.11
N ASP A 71 -3.87 5.96 13.64
CA ASP A 71 -4.03 5.39 14.99
C ASP A 71 -4.18 6.51 16.04
N SER A 72 -3.43 7.62 15.92
CA SER A 72 -3.55 8.79 16.80
C SER A 72 -4.83 9.59 16.60
N VAL A 73 -5.40 9.63 15.39
CA VAL A 73 -6.67 10.31 15.11
C VAL A 73 -7.83 9.46 15.64
N SER A 74 -7.84 8.16 15.33
CA SER A 74 -8.92 7.23 15.72
C SER A 74 -9.09 7.14 17.24
N THR A 75 -8.00 7.23 18.02
CA THR A 75 -8.05 7.24 19.50
C THR A 75 -8.66 8.50 20.10
N ARG A 76 -8.77 9.59 19.35
CA ARG A 76 -9.38 10.86 19.82
C ARG A 76 -10.87 10.94 19.52
N ILE A 77 -11.37 10.04 18.67
CA ILE A 77 -12.75 10.09 18.19
C ILE A 77 -13.61 9.15 19.05
N LYS A 78 -14.22 9.69 20.10
CA LYS A 78 -15.03 8.94 21.08
C LYS A 78 -16.15 8.09 20.45
N PHE A 79 -16.77 8.54 19.36
CA PHE A 79 -17.87 7.77 18.72
C PHE A 79 -17.41 6.46 18.06
N LEU A 80 -16.10 6.25 17.88
CA LEU A 80 -15.53 5.02 17.34
C LEU A 80 -15.37 3.92 18.39
N GLU A 81 -15.45 4.27 19.68
CA GLU A 81 -15.29 3.33 20.78
C GLU A 81 -16.50 2.38 20.86
N ASP A 82 -17.70 2.88 20.58
CA ASP A 82 -18.95 2.13 20.74
C ASP A 82 -19.29 1.20 19.58
N ASN A 83 -18.69 1.38 18.40
CA ASN A 83 -19.05 0.60 17.21
C ASN A 83 -17.85 0.22 16.33
N LYS A 84 -17.46 -1.05 16.41
CA LYS A 84 -16.35 -1.65 15.64
C LYS A 84 -16.53 -1.49 14.12
N ILE A 85 -17.76 -1.61 13.60
CA ILE A 85 -18.02 -1.48 12.16
C ILE A 85 -17.77 -0.05 11.70
N LYS A 86 -18.25 0.95 12.46
CA LYS A 86 -18.00 2.37 12.15
C LYS A 86 -16.50 2.69 12.15
N ARG A 87 -15.75 2.12 13.10
CA ARG A 87 -14.29 2.26 13.14
C ARG A 87 -13.61 1.69 11.91
N ILE A 88 -14.00 0.50 11.47
CA ILE A 88 -13.44 -0.12 10.27
C ILE A 88 -13.75 0.73 9.04
N LEU A 89 -14.99 1.16 8.86
CA LEU A 89 -15.39 1.99 7.72
C LEU A 89 -14.64 3.33 7.68
N LEU A 90 -14.57 4.05 8.80
CA LEU A 90 -13.88 5.33 8.85
C LEU A 90 -12.38 5.18 8.60
N ASN A 91 -11.75 4.17 9.22
CA ASN A 91 -10.33 3.92 8.98
C ASN A 91 -10.09 3.53 7.52
N SER A 92 -10.92 2.69 6.91
CA SER A 92 -10.82 2.39 5.47
C SER A 92 -10.87 3.64 4.61
N ILE A 93 -11.77 4.59 4.91
CA ILE A 93 -11.82 5.89 4.21
C ILE A 93 -10.52 6.67 4.41
N MET A 94 -10.00 6.76 5.63
CA MET A 94 -8.73 7.42 5.90
C MET A 94 -7.57 6.77 5.16
N TYR A 95 -7.51 5.44 5.08
CA TYR A 95 -6.49 4.73 4.31
C TYR A 95 -6.63 4.93 2.80
N ILE A 96 -7.84 5.06 2.27
CA ILE A 96 -8.06 5.45 0.86
C ILE A 96 -7.43 6.83 0.62
N PHE A 97 -7.72 7.82 1.46
CA PHE A 97 -7.09 9.14 1.37
C PHE A 97 -5.56 9.06 1.52
N GLY A 98 -5.06 8.21 2.41
CA GLY A 98 -3.63 7.93 2.56
C GLY A 98 -2.98 7.39 1.30
N GLY A 99 -3.63 6.41 0.65
CA GLY A 99 -3.18 5.85 -0.62
C GLY A 99 -3.05 6.92 -1.70
N PHE A 100 -4.08 7.77 -1.85
CA PHE A 100 -4.02 8.92 -2.76
C PHE A 100 -2.90 9.89 -2.39
N LEU A 101 -2.79 10.29 -1.13
CA LEU A 101 -1.82 11.27 -0.66
C LEU A 101 -0.38 10.80 -0.86
N ILE A 102 -0.04 9.60 -0.37
CA ILE A 102 1.31 9.03 -0.46
C ILE A 102 1.70 8.87 -1.92
N PHE A 103 0.79 8.40 -2.76
CA PHE A 103 1.07 8.22 -4.18
C PHE A 103 1.23 9.57 -4.91
N THR A 104 0.42 10.57 -4.57
CA THR A 104 0.59 11.94 -5.10
C THR A 104 1.98 12.49 -4.77
N ILE A 105 2.43 12.32 -3.52
CA ILE A 105 3.77 12.73 -3.09
C ILE A 105 4.84 12.00 -3.91
N PHE A 106 4.68 10.69 -4.12
CA PHE A 106 5.63 9.91 -4.89
C PHE A 106 5.72 10.37 -6.36
N VAL A 107 4.58 10.60 -7.02
CA VAL A 107 4.52 11.13 -8.39
C VAL A 107 5.18 12.51 -8.48
N LEU A 108 4.96 13.38 -7.48
CA LEU A 108 5.60 14.71 -7.43
C LEU A 108 7.14 14.64 -7.31
N PHE A 109 7.68 13.56 -6.73
CA PHE A 109 9.13 13.35 -6.68
C PHE A 109 9.70 12.77 -7.97
N ASP A 110 8.90 12.02 -8.73
CA ASP A 110 9.26 11.45 -10.03
C ASP A 110 9.13 12.47 -11.18
N SER A 111 8.33 13.53 -10.98
CA SER A 111 7.91 14.49 -12.01
C SER A 111 8.97 15.52 -12.44
N ASN A 112 10.22 15.12 -12.60
CA ASN A 112 11.13 15.91 -13.44
C ASN A 112 10.70 15.88 -14.93
N GLU A 113 9.86 14.93 -15.35
CA GLU A 113 9.42 14.80 -16.77
C GLU A 113 7.93 14.41 -16.97
N VAL A 114 7.17 14.10 -15.92
CA VAL A 114 5.75 13.71 -16.07
C VAL A 114 4.88 14.96 -16.11
N GLU A 115 4.51 15.40 -17.31
CA GLU A 115 3.42 16.36 -17.47
C GLU A 115 2.15 15.77 -16.84
N PHE A 116 1.60 16.45 -15.82
CA PHE A 116 0.31 16.12 -15.19
C PHE A 116 -0.87 15.96 -16.17
N ASN A 117 -0.67 16.32 -17.45
CA ASN A 117 -1.64 16.26 -18.53
C ASN A 117 -2.01 14.83 -18.92
N ASP A 118 -1.17 13.82 -18.68
CA ASP A 118 -1.51 12.42 -18.99
C ASP A 118 -2.11 11.68 -17.79
N PHE A 119 -3.22 12.21 -17.26
CA PHE A 119 -3.98 11.61 -16.16
C PHE A 119 -4.35 10.13 -16.42
N VAL A 120 -4.49 9.76 -17.70
CA VAL A 120 -4.82 8.39 -18.15
C VAL A 120 -3.65 7.42 -17.98
N SER A 121 -2.40 7.85 -17.98
CA SER A 121 -1.29 6.94 -17.65
C SER A 121 -1.09 6.79 -16.13
N VAL A 122 -1.37 7.85 -15.35
CA VAL A 122 -1.10 7.86 -13.90
C VAL A 122 -2.22 7.23 -13.06
N TYR A 123 -3.49 7.25 -13.49
CA TYR A 123 -4.61 6.76 -12.67
C TYR A 123 -4.47 5.31 -12.21
N LYS A 124 -3.85 4.44 -13.02
CA LYS A 124 -3.62 3.03 -12.66
C LYS A 124 -2.77 2.91 -11.40
N PHE A 125 -1.78 3.77 -11.25
CA PHE A 125 -0.93 3.74 -10.08
C PHE A 125 -1.64 4.27 -8.82
N TYR A 126 -2.53 5.26 -8.95
CA TYR A 126 -3.40 5.66 -7.85
C TYR A 126 -4.29 4.51 -7.37
N ILE A 127 -4.83 3.70 -8.29
CA ILE A 127 -5.60 2.50 -7.93
C ILE A 127 -4.72 1.54 -7.11
N PHE A 128 -3.50 1.25 -7.55
CA PHE A 128 -2.58 0.40 -6.80
C PHE A 128 -2.19 0.99 -5.44
N GLY A 129 -2.02 2.31 -5.34
CA GLY A 129 -1.77 3.02 -4.09
C GLY A 129 -2.92 2.83 -3.09
N VAL A 130 -4.17 2.97 -3.54
CA VAL A 130 -5.37 2.74 -2.72
C VAL A 130 -5.50 1.27 -2.31
N ILE A 131 -5.32 0.34 -3.25
CA ILE A 131 -5.36 -1.11 -2.95
C ILE A 131 -4.28 -1.46 -1.93
N GLY A 132 -3.04 -0.97 -2.11
CA GLY A 132 -1.94 -1.20 -1.19
C GLY A 132 -2.22 -0.65 0.21
N ALA A 133 -2.78 0.56 0.31
CA ALA A 133 -3.15 1.17 1.58
C ALA A 133 -4.25 0.36 2.32
N LEU A 134 -5.27 -0.11 1.59
CA LEU A 134 -6.31 -0.95 2.16
C LEU A 134 -5.78 -2.33 2.59
N LEU A 135 -4.95 -2.97 1.76
CA LEU A 135 -4.31 -4.25 2.12
C LEU A 135 -3.47 -4.11 3.40
N PHE A 136 -2.67 -3.04 3.49
CA PHE A 136 -1.89 -2.74 4.68
C PHE A 136 -2.79 -2.57 5.91
N TYR A 137 -3.88 -1.82 5.78
CA TYR A 137 -4.83 -1.61 6.86
C TYR A 137 -5.46 -2.92 7.35
N TYR A 138 -6.03 -3.73 6.45
CA TYR A 138 -6.70 -4.96 6.84
C TYR A 138 -5.71 -5.98 7.41
N PHE A 139 -4.48 -6.06 6.90
CA PHE A 139 -3.46 -6.91 7.49
C PHE A 139 -2.98 -6.43 8.86
N ASP A 140 -2.87 -5.11 9.09
CA ASP A 140 -2.53 -4.58 10.43
C ASP A 140 -3.66 -4.86 11.43
N GLU A 141 -4.92 -4.70 11.03
CA GLU A 141 -6.07 -5.01 11.90
C GLU A 141 -6.14 -6.50 12.22
N ILE A 142 -5.95 -7.39 11.23
CA ILE A 142 -5.89 -8.85 11.45
C ILE A 142 -4.73 -9.21 12.38
N ALA A 143 -3.53 -8.67 12.13
CA ALA A 143 -2.37 -8.92 12.97
C ALA A 143 -2.58 -8.44 14.41
N ARG A 144 -3.23 -7.29 14.59
CA ARG A 144 -3.61 -6.73 15.90
C ARG A 144 -4.55 -7.67 16.65
N LEU A 145 -5.58 -8.20 15.98
CA LEU A 145 -6.53 -9.15 16.56
C LEU A 145 -5.87 -10.48 16.95
N LEU A 146 -4.94 -10.98 16.13
CA LEU A 146 -4.22 -12.22 16.41
C LEU A 146 -3.30 -12.12 17.64
N ILE A 147 -2.69 -10.95 17.85
CA ILE A 147 -1.83 -10.70 19.01
C ILE A 147 -2.68 -10.53 20.27
N GLN A 148 -3.77 -9.74 20.22
CA GLN A 148 -4.65 -9.54 21.38
C GLN A 148 -5.32 -10.82 21.88
N LYS A 149 -5.54 -11.81 21.01
CA LYS A 149 -6.12 -13.11 21.42
C LYS A 149 -5.14 -14.00 22.20
N ARG A 150 -3.83 -13.68 22.18
CA ARG A 150 -2.79 -14.48 22.87
C ARG A 150 -2.46 -13.97 24.28
N GLU A 151 -2.88 -12.76 24.63
CA GLU A 151 -2.80 -12.18 25.98
C GLU A 151 -4.08 -12.49 26.77
#